data_AF-F3G5N7-F1
#
_entry.id   AF-F3G5N7-F1
#
_cell.length_a   1.000
_cell.length_b   1.000
_cell.length_c   1.000
_cell.angle_alpha   90.00
_cell.angle_beta   90.00
_cell.angle_gamma   90.00
#
_symmetry.space_group_name_H-M   'P 1'
#
loop_
_entity.id
_entity.type
_entity.pdbx_description
1 polymer ?
#
loop_
_entity_poly.entity_id
_entity_poly.type
_entity_poly.pdbx_seq_one_letter_code
_entity_poly.pdbx_strand_id
1 'polypeptide(L)'
;SYAECQPWRIALRVLGRALVRLVIQPDAVNLQRCLSAVDQAIKRVQEADEPFASHFDTSVLRRVKSYLHFIRSSLLDPQSPLAAYGVARTVSGVVHAAA
;
A
#
# COMPACT_ATOMS: atom_id res chain seq x y z
N SER A 1 6.19 22.54 -10.21
CA SER A 1 6.55 21.13 -9.97
C SER A 1 6.62 20.88 -8.47
N TYR A 2 6.24 19.71 -7.96
CA TYR A 2 6.31 19.40 -6.52
C TYR A 2 7.75 19.16 -6.05
N ALA A 3 8.13 19.72 -4.90
CA ALA A 3 9.46 19.55 -4.32
C ALA A 3 9.75 18.08 -3.96
N GLU A 4 10.98 17.62 -4.15
CA GLU A 4 11.35 16.22 -3.96
C GLU A 4 11.19 15.70 -2.53
N CYS A 5 11.32 16.59 -1.55
CA CYS A 5 11.24 16.28 -0.12
C CYS A 5 9.81 16.32 0.43
N GLN A 6 8.79 16.47 -0.42
CA GLN A 6 7.40 16.41 0.01
C GLN A 6 7.10 15.08 0.72
N PRO A 7 6.39 15.09 1.88
CA PRO A 7 6.14 13.88 2.67
C PRO A 7 5.51 12.73 1.87
N TRP A 8 4.58 13.05 0.95
CA TRP A 8 3.95 12.05 0.08
C TRP A 8 4.95 11.42 -0.90
N ARG A 9 5.92 12.18 -1.43
CA ARG A 9 6.96 11.65 -2.32
C ARG A 9 7.91 10.74 -1.57
N ILE A 10 8.28 11.09 -0.35
CA ILE A 10 9.09 10.22 0.52
C ILE A 10 8.35 8.90 0.78
N ALA A 11 7.05 8.98 1.10
CA ALA A 11 6.23 7.79 1.31
C ALA A 11 6.14 6.90 0.05
N LEU A 12 6.04 7.48 -1.15
CA LEU A 12 6.11 6.72 -2.41
C LEU A 12 7.44 5.98 -2.59
N ARG A 13 8.57 6.59 -2.25
CA ARG A 13 9.89 5.91 -2.30
C ARG A 13 9.99 4.77 -1.28
N VAL A 14 9.38 4.94 -0.10
CA VAL A 14 9.31 3.86 0.90
C VAL A 14 8.45 2.71 0.38
N LEU A 15 7.27 3.00 -0.17
CA LEU A 15 6.39 2.01 -0.79
C LEU A 15 7.10 1.28 -1.94
N GLY A 16 7.77 1.99 -2.85
CA GLY A 16 8.51 1.38 -3.96
C GLY A 16 9.58 0.39 -3.48
N ARG A 17 10.32 0.74 -2.43
CA ARG A 17 11.31 -0.17 -1.82
C ARG A 17 10.69 -1.34 -1.08
N ALA A 18 9.48 -1.20 -0.53
CA ALA A 18 8.75 -2.31 0.04
C ALA A 18 8.28 -3.27 -1.07
N LEU A 19 7.70 -2.73 -2.15
CA LEU A 19 7.24 -3.51 -3.31
C LEU A 19 8.38 -4.33 -3.94
N VAL A 20 9.54 -3.70 -4.17
CA VAL A 20 10.72 -4.42 -4.71
C VAL A 20 11.10 -5.60 -3.82
N ARG A 21 11.14 -5.40 -2.49
CA ARG A 21 11.46 -6.48 -1.55
C ARG A 21 10.42 -7.60 -1.57
N LEU A 22 9.13 -7.25 -1.63
CA LEU A 22 8.05 -8.22 -1.71
C LEU A 22 8.13 -9.05 -3.00
N VAL A 23 8.46 -8.44 -4.13
CA VAL A 23 8.59 -9.15 -5.41
C VAL A 23 9.79 -10.09 -5.42
N ILE A 24 10.92 -9.68 -4.82
CA ILE A 24 12.13 -10.52 -4.72
C ILE A 24 11.93 -11.66 -3.73
N GLN A 25 11.31 -11.38 -2.58
CA GLN A 25 11.09 -12.33 -1.50
C GLN A 25 9.64 -12.21 -1.00
N PRO A 26 8.71 -12.96 -1.63
CA PRO A 26 7.33 -12.97 -1.20
C PRO A 26 7.21 -13.76 0.10
N ASP A 27 6.94 -13.04 1.19
CA ASP A 27 6.68 -13.60 2.52
C ASP A 27 5.72 -12.71 3.31
N ALA A 28 5.22 -13.23 4.43
CA ALA A 28 4.23 -12.54 5.26
C ALA A 28 4.75 -11.20 5.81
N VAL A 29 6.05 -11.11 6.11
CA VAL A 29 6.66 -9.92 6.69
C VAL A 29 6.77 -8.82 5.64
N ASN A 30 7.22 -9.14 4.44
CA ASN A 30 7.31 -8.20 3.33
C ASN A 30 5.94 -7.78 2.83
N LEU A 31 4.94 -8.68 2.85
CA LEU A 31 3.55 -8.34 2.52
C LEU A 31 3.00 -7.33 3.53
N GLN A 32 3.17 -7.59 4.82
CA GLN A 32 2.75 -6.66 5.88
C GLN A 32 3.45 -5.30 5.77
N ARG A 33 4.76 -5.29 5.47
CA ARG A 33 5.51 -4.05 5.23
C ARG A 33 4.96 -3.26 4.04
N CYS A 34 4.62 -3.94 2.94
CA CYS A 34 3.97 -3.31 1.79
C CYS A 34 2.61 -2.72 2.15
N LEU A 35 1.76 -3.47 2.88
CA LEU A 35 0.46 -3.00 3.33
C LEU A 35 0.57 -1.75 4.22
N SER A 36 1.47 -1.77 5.20
CA SER A 36 1.72 -0.58 6.04
C SER A 36 2.30 0.59 5.25
N ALA A 37 3.17 0.34 4.27
CA ALA A 37 3.75 1.40 3.45
C ALA A 37 2.71 2.04 2.50
N VAL A 38 1.79 1.26 1.92
CA VAL A 38 0.73 1.79 1.05
C VAL A 38 -0.29 2.58 1.85
N ASP A 39 -0.69 2.11 3.04
CA ASP A 39 -1.58 2.86 3.95
C ASP A 39 -0.93 4.19 4.35
N GLN A 40 0.35 4.17 4.67
CA GLN A 40 1.07 5.39 5.02
C GLN A 40 1.20 6.35 3.82
N ALA A 41 1.41 5.84 2.61
CA ALA A 41 1.45 6.67 1.40
C ALA A 41 0.09 7.31 1.12
N ILE A 42 -1.02 6.56 1.25
CA ILE A 42 -2.39 7.09 1.10
C ILE A 42 -2.61 8.25 2.06
N LYS A 43 -2.29 8.04 3.35
CA LYS A 43 -2.42 9.08 4.37
C LYS A 43 -1.61 10.34 4.01
N ARG A 44 -0.36 10.20 3.57
CA ARG A 44 0.49 11.36 3.23
C ARG A 44 0.01 12.11 1.99
N VAL A 45 -0.58 11.42 1.02
CA VAL A 45 -1.19 12.03 -0.17
C VAL A 45 -2.48 12.76 0.21
N GLN A 46 -3.26 12.24 1.15
CA GLN A 46 -4.47 12.91 1.67
C GLN A 46 -4.14 14.17 2.50
N GLU A 47 -3.03 14.14 3.24
CA GLU A 47 -2.54 15.26 4.06
C GLU A 47 -1.82 16.34 3.22
N ALA A 48 -1.51 16.07 1.95
CA ALA A 48 -0.80 17.02 1.11
C ALA A 48 -1.75 18.08 0.54
N ASP A 49 -1.44 19.34 0.79
CA ASP A 49 -2.18 20.46 0.20
C ASP A 49 -1.99 20.49 -1.32
N GLU A 50 -3.10 20.64 -2.05
CA GLU A 50 -3.08 20.76 -3.50
C GLU A 50 -3.32 22.23 -3.91
N PRO A 51 -2.34 22.92 -4.50
CA PRO A 51 -2.43 24.36 -4.77
C PRO A 51 -3.34 24.74 -5.97
N PHE A 52 -3.89 23.76 -6.70
CA PHE A 52 -4.70 23.99 -7.90
C PHE A 52 -6.04 23.24 -7.81
N ALA A 53 -7.07 23.75 -8.50
CA ALA A 53 -8.43 23.19 -8.47
C ALA A 53 -8.44 21.67 -8.77
N SER A 54 -9.16 20.93 -7.93
CA SER A 54 -9.19 19.46 -7.83
C SER A 54 -9.89 18.76 -9.02
N HIS A 55 -9.42 18.98 -10.25
CA HIS A 55 -9.84 18.21 -11.43
C HIS A 55 -8.97 16.95 -11.54
N PHE A 56 -9.59 15.80 -11.84
CA PHE A 56 -8.88 14.50 -11.85
C PHE A 56 -7.75 14.45 -12.88
N ASP A 57 -7.96 15.02 -14.07
CA ASP A 57 -6.99 14.98 -15.16
C ASP A 57 -5.78 15.89 -14.92
N THR A 58 -5.94 16.93 -14.09
CA THR A 58 -4.88 17.91 -13.79
C THR A 58 -4.21 17.66 -12.44
N SER A 59 -4.91 17.00 -11.51
CA SER A 59 -4.43 16.70 -10.17
C SER A 59 -3.51 15.48 -10.15
N VAL A 60 -2.23 15.73 -9.88
CA VAL A 60 -1.25 14.65 -9.65
C VAL A 60 -1.58 13.89 -8.38
N LEU A 61 -1.98 14.56 -7.30
CA LEU A 61 -2.22 13.87 -6.02
C LEU A 61 -3.45 12.97 -6.11
N ARG A 62 -4.49 13.37 -6.87
CA ARG A 62 -5.66 12.53 -7.10
C ARG A 62 -5.33 11.28 -7.91
N ARG A 63 -4.53 11.40 -8.98
CA ARG A 63 -4.04 10.23 -9.73
C ARG A 63 -3.19 9.30 -8.86
N VAL A 64 -2.25 9.87 -8.09
CA VAL A 64 -1.43 9.10 -7.14
C VAL A 64 -2.31 8.39 -6.13
N LYS A 65 -3.31 9.07 -5.54
CA LYS A 65 -4.26 8.48 -4.59
C LYS A 65 -5.02 7.29 -5.21
N SER A 66 -5.50 7.43 -6.45
CA SER A 66 -6.17 6.34 -7.16
C SER A 66 -5.26 5.13 -7.38
N TYR A 67 -4.02 5.34 -7.81
CA TYR A 67 -3.06 4.24 -7.97
C TYR A 67 -2.70 3.57 -6.64
N LEU A 68 -2.57 4.33 -5.55
CA LEU A 68 -2.32 3.77 -4.23
C LEU A 68 -3.48 2.90 -3.73
N HIS A 69 -4.73 3.33 -3.95
CA HIS A 69 -5.89 2.48 -3.65
C HIS A 69 -5.92 1.23 -4.51
N PHE A 70 -5.59 1.33 -5.80
CA PHE A 70 -5.48 0.17 -6.68
C PHE A 70 -4.42 -0.83 -6.17
N ILE A 71 -3.21 -0.36 -5.86
CA ILE A 71 -2.12 -1.19 -5.29
C ILE A 71 -2.59 -1.87 -4.01
N ARG A 72 -3.22 -1.12 -3.09
CA ARG A 72 -3.73 -1.68 -1.83
C ARG A 72 -4.74 -2.80 -2.06
N SER A 73 -5.68 -2.60 -2.99
CA SER A 73 -6.66 -3.64 -3.36
C SER A 73 -5.98 -4.87 -3.95
N SER A 74 -4.99 -4.69 -4.84
CA SER A 74 -4.23 -5.82 -5.42
C SER A 74 -3.41 -6.60 -4.37
N LEU A 75 -2.89 -5.92 -3.35
CA LEU A 75 -2.16 -6.57 -2.24
C LEU A 75 -3.09 -7.37 -1.31
N LEU A 76 -4.37 -7.01 -1.25
CA LEU A 76 -5.39 -7.65 -0.41
C LEU A 76 -6.26 -8.66 -1.16
N ASP A 77 -6.09 -8.77 -2.48
CA ASP A 77 -6.90 -9.64 -3.33
C ASP A 77 -6.72 -11.11 -2.92
N PRO A 78 -7.78 -11.81 -2.47
CA PRO A 78 -7.69 -13.21 -2.06
C PRO A 78 -7.37 -14.17 -3.22
N GLN A 79 -7.55 -13.75 -4.47
CA GLN A 79 -7.18 -14.52 -5.66
C GLN A 79 -5.73 -14.25 -6.11
N SER A 80 -5.05 -13.29 -5.48
CA SER A 80 -3.65 -12.99 -5.77
C SER A 80 -2.73 -14.10 -5.25
N PRO A 81 -1.60 -14.39 -5.94
CA PRO A 81 -0.54 -15.25 -5.40
C PRO A 81 -0.02 -14.79 -4.03
N LEU A 82 -0.20 -13.51 -3.69
CA LEU A 82 0.19 -12.95 -2.39
C LEU A 82 -0.72 -13.40 -1.24
N ALA A 83 -1.93 -13.88 -1.53
CA ALA A 83 -2.91 -14.27 -0.51
C ALA A 83 -2.37 -15.36 0.43
N ALA A 84 -1.55 -16.28 -0.08
CA ALA A 84 -0.90 -17.33 0.69
C ALA A 84 -0.07 -16.79 1.87
N TYR A 85 0.49 -15.59 1.75
CA TYR A 85 1.33 -14.98 2.77
C TYR A 85 0.53 -14.13 3.79
N GLY A 86 -0.71 -13.78 3.47
CA GLY A 86 -1.61 -13.07 4.41
C GLY A 86 -2.25 -14.00 5.44
N VAL A 87 -2.43 -15.28 5.11
CA VAL A 87 -3.11 -16.29 5.94
C VAL A 87 -2.28 -16.73 7.16
N ALA A 88 -0.95 -16.53 7.15
CA ALA A 88 -0.11 -16.84 8.31
C ALA A 88 -0.50 -16.05 9.59
N ARG A 89 -1.28 -14.97 9.46
CA ARG A 89 -1.81 -14.21 10.60
C ARG A 89 -3.05 -14.85 11.25
N THR A 90 -3.83 -15.67 10.54
CA THR A 90 -5.08 -16.23 11.06
C THR A 90 -4.94 -17.59 11.73
N VAL A 91 -3.85 -18.33 11.49
CA VAL A 91 -3.68 -19.70 12.06
C VAL A 91 -3.13 -19.69 13.51
N SER A 92 -2.82 -18.52 14.08
CA SER A 92 -2.40 -18.40 15.49
C SER A 92 -3.54 -18.08 16.47
N GLY A 93 -4.78 -18.44 16.14
CA GLY A 93 -5.93 -18.25 17.01
C GLY A 93 -7.16 -18.90 16.44
N VAL A 94 -7.30 -20.20 16.67
CA VAL A 94 -8.49 -20.91 17.17
C VAL A 94 -8.35 -22.39 16.76
N VAL A 95 -7.91 -23.19 17.72
CA VAL A 95 -8.30 -24.60 17.83
C VAL A 95 -9.82 -24.64 17.97
N HIS A 96 -10.55 -24.93 16.90
CA HIS A 96 -11.93 -25.36 17.03
C HIS A 96 -11.91 -26.84 17.44
N ALA A 97 -12.14 -27.04 18.73
CA ALA A 97 -12.36 -28.32 19.35
C ALA A 97 -13.50 -29.10 18.67
N ALA A 98 -13.36 -30.42 18.73
CA ALA A 98 -14.33 -31.41 18.30
C ALA A 98 -15.73 -31.20 18.90
N ALA A 99 -16.75 -31.48 18.08
CA ALA A 99 -18.00 -32.13 18.45
C ALA A 99 -18.63 -32.75 17.20
#